data_AF-A0A1Y0BY56-F1
#
_entry.id   AF-A0A1Y0BY56-F1
#
_cell.length_a   1.000
_cell.length_b   1.000
_cell.length_c   1.000
_cell.angle_alpha   90.00
_cell.angle_beta   90.00
_cell.angle_gamma   90.00
#
_symmetry.space_group_name_H-M   'P 1'
#
loop_
_entity.id
_entity.type
_entity.pdbx_description
1 polymer ?
#
loop_
_entity_poly.entity_id
_entity_poly.type
_entity_poly.pdbx_seq_one_letter_code
_entity_poly.pdbx_strand_id
1 'polypeptide(L)' 'MLHVGRDREGRRRLAEIAVLQRGVDGVLDVRTAWHADAGLATGAGILHRMITERGVA' A
#
# COMPACT_ATOMS: atom_id res chain seq x y z
N MET A 1 0.84 -0.59 -5.56
CA MET A 1 2.07 0.18 -5.85
C MET A 1 3.00 0.05 -4.64
N LEU A 2 4.30 -0.09 -4.89
CA LEU A 2 5.32 -0.17 -3.85
C LEU A 2 6.27 1.01 -4.02
N HIS A 3 6.40 1.83 -2.97
CA HIS A 3 7.41 2.89 -2.93
C HIS A 3 8.60 2.43 -2.12
N VAL A 4 9.78 2.49 -2.73
CA VAL A 4 11.06 2.19 -2.08
C VAL A 4 11.82 3.49 -1.89
N GLY A 5 12.22 3.76 -0.64
CA GLY A 5 13.04 4.91 -0.26
C GLY A 5 14.39 4.47 0.28
N ARG A 6 15.13 5.41 0.85
CA ARG A 6 16.33 5.13 1.65
C ARG A 6 16.07 5.45 3.13
N ASP A 7 16.68 4.70 4.02
CA ASP A 7 16.71 5.00 5.45
C ASP A 7 17.78 6.03 5.82
N ARG A 8 17.90 6.34 7.12
CA ARG A 8 18.85 7.34 7.62
C ARG A 8 20.30 6.87 7.42
N GLU A 9 20.50 5.56 7.33
CA GLU A 9 21.75 4.89 7.02
C GLU A 9 22.00 4.76 5.50
N GLY A 10 21.10 5.28 4.66
CA GLY A 10 21.20 5.25 3.20
C GLY A 10 20.83 3.92 2.54
N ARG A 11 20.35 2.93 3.30
CA ARG A 11 19.95 1.61 2.80
C ARG A 11 18.56 1.68 2.18
N ARG A 12 18.34 0.89 1.12
CA ARG A 12 17.00 0.78 0.49
C ARG A 12 16.02 0.13 1.45
N ARG A 13 14.85 0.73 1.62
CA ARG A 13 13.73 0.18 2.40
C ARG A 13 12.41 0.34 1.66
N LEU A 14 11.46 -0.56 1.89
CA LEU A 14 10.08 -0.31 1.53
C LEU A 14 9.57 0.87 2.36
N ALA A 15 9.19 1.96 1.72
CA ALA A 15 8.70 3.17 2.35
C ALA A 15 7.17 3.18 2.44
N GLU A 16 6.48 2.70 1.40
CA GLU A 16 5.02 2.70 1.36
C GLU A 16 4.47 1.53 0.53
N ILE A 17 3.33 1.01 0.96
CA ILE A 17 2.42 0.20 0.13
C ILE A 17 1.15 1.00 -0.08
N ALA A 18 0.82 1.30 -1.33
CA ALA A 18 -0.43 1.94 -1.71
C ALA A 18 -1.24 1.02 -2.62
N VAL A 19 -2.55 0.95 -2.39
CA VAL A 19 -3.50 0.25 -3.26
C VAL A 19 -4.15 1.23 -4.22
N LEU A 20 -4.39 0.75 -5.44
CA LEU A 20 -5.18 1.48 -6.42
C LEU A 20 -6.59 0.89 -6.40
N GLN A 21 -7.58 1.76 -6.20
CA GLN A 21 -8.98 1.39 -6.30
C GLN A 21 -9.61 2.20 -7.43
N ARG A 22 -10.40 1.55 -8.27
CA ARG A 22 -11.20 2.24 -9.28
C ARG A 22 -12.54 2.62 -8.66
N GLY A 23 -12.85 3.90 -8.65
CA GLY A 23 -14.15 4.46 -8.31
C GLY A 23 -15.21 4.15 -9.36
N VAL A 24 -16.47 4.37 -9.00
CA VAL A 24 -17.64 4.10 -9.87
C VAL A 24 -17.69 5.00 -11.11
N ASP A 25 -17.02 6.15 -11.04
CA ASP A 25 -16.82 7.12 -12.12
C ASP A 25 -15.61 6.77 -13.02
N GLY A 26 -14.91 5.67 -12.72
CA GLY A 26 -13.72 5.23 -13.45
C GLY A 26 -12.42 5.91 -12.98
N VAL A 27 -12.49 6.84 -12.03
CA VAL A 27 -11.33 7.53 -11.46
C VAL A 27 -10.54 6.54 -10.57
N LEU A 28 -9.21 6.64 -10.60
CA LEU A 28 -8.36 5.84 -9.73
C LEU A 28 -8.01 6.61 -8.46
N ASP A 29 -8.39 6.03 -7.33
CA ASP A 29 -7.96 6.46 -6.01
C ASP A 29 -6.70 5.72 -5.58
N VAL A 30 -5.75 6.47 -5.02
CA VAL A 30 -4.57 5.92 -4.36
C VAL A 30 -4.81 5.94 -2.85
N ARG A 31 -4.76 4.78 -2.21
CA ARG A 31 -4.96 4.66 -0.76
C ARG A 31 -3.72 4.01 -0.13
N THR A 32 -3.03 4.75 0.73
CA THR A 32 -1.93 4.19 1.52
C THR A 32 -2.46 3.10 2.44
N ALA A 33 -1.92 1.89 2.30
CA ALA A 33 -2.24 0.75 3.15
C ALA A 33 -1.27 0.62 4.32
N TRP A 34 0.00 0.99 4.09
CA TRP A 34 1.05 0.97 5.09
C TRP A 34 2.18 1.94 4.73
N HIS A 35 2.77 2.59 5.72
CA HIS A 35 3.95 3.46 5.59
C HIS A 35 5.01 3.10 6.64
N ALA A 36 6.28 3.12 6.27
CA ALA A 36 7.39 2.69 7.13
C ALA A 36 7.47 3.46 8.47
N ASP A 37 7.18 4.76 8.42
CA ASP A 37 7.29 5.63 9.58
C ASP A 37 5.97 5.76 10.38
N ALA A 38 4.83 5.29 9.84
CA ALA A 38 3.49 5.49 10.44
C ALA A 38 2.69 4.20 10.65
N GLY A 39 3.14 3.07 10.10
CA GLY A 39 2.43 1.79 10.19
C GLY A 39 1.24 1.69 9.24
N LEU A 40 0.20 0.95 9.66
CA LEU A 40 -1.01 0.72 8.86
C LEU A 40 -1.83 2.00 8.69
N ALA A 41 -2.47 2.13 7.53
CA ALA A 41 -3.31 3.26 7.18
C ALA A 41 -4.67 2.80 6.62
N THR A 42 -5.51 3.75 6.19
CA THR A 42 -6.91 3.48 5.78
C THR A 42 -7.06 2.52 4.60
N GLY A 43 -6.00 2.29 3.81
CA GLY A 43 -5.97 1.29 2.74
C GLY A 43 -5.68 -0.15 3.19
N ALA A 44 -5.36 -0.39 4.47
CA ALA A 44 -4.91 -1.71 4.95
C ALA A 44 -5.94 -2.81 4.73
N GLY A 45 -7.21 -2.55 5.02
CA GLY A 45 -8.29 -3.52 4.80
C GLY A 45 -8.51 -3.87 3.32
N ILE A 46 -8.31 -2.89 2.42
CA ILE A 46 -8.40 -3.09 0.97
C ILE A 46 -7.26 -4.01 0.51
N LEU A 47 -6.03 -3.74 0.95
CA LEU A 47 -4.88 -4.60 0.66
C LEU A 47 -5.08 -6.02 1.17
N HIS A 48 -5.56 -6.18 2.40
CA HIS A 48 -5.83 -7.48 2.99
C HIS A 48 -6.85 -8.27 2.15
N ARG A 49 -7.99 -7.66 1.81
CA ARG A 49 -8.99 -8.26 0.93
C ARG A 49 -8.40 -8.71 -0.41
N MET A 50 -7.61 -7.85 -1.04
CA MET A 50 -6.93 -8.13 -2.30
C MET A 50 -5.95 -9.30 -2.24
N ILE A 51 -5.32 -9.56 -1.09
CA ILE A 51 -4.42 -10.71 -0.87
C ILE A 51 -5.24 -11.98 -0.67
N THR A 52 -6.26 -11.92 0.19
CA THR A 52 -7.15 -13.04 0.49
C THR A 52 -7.89 -13.53 -0.76
N GLU A 53 -8.42 -12.62 -1.59
CA GLU A 53 -9.09 -12.96 -2.85
C GLU A 53 -8.15 -13.64 -3.88
N ARG A 54 -6.84 -13.47 -3.74
CA ARG A 54 -5.84 -14.12 -4.60
C ARG A 54 -5.43 -15.52 -4.11
N GLY A 55 -5.98 -15.99 -2.98
CA GLY A 55 -5.69 -17.31 -2.43
C GLY A 55 -4.28 -17.45 -1.84
N VAL A 56 -3.64 -16.32 -1.52
CA VAL A 56 -2.35 -16.30 -0.81
C VAL A 56 -2.68 -16.04 0.66
N ALA A 57 -3.03 -17.09 1.39
CA ALA A 57 -3.31 -17.05 2.82
C ALA A 57 -2.50 -18.13 3.55
#